data_AF-A0A550GXM1-F1
#
_entry.id   AF-A0A550GXM1-F1
#
_cell.length_a   1.000
_cell.length_b   1.000
_cell.length_c   1.000
_cell.angle_alpha   90.00
_cell.angle_beta   90.00
_cell.angle_gamma   90.00
#
_symmetry.space_group_name_H-M   'P 1'
#
loop_
_entity.id
_entity.type
_entity.pdbx_description
1 polymer ?
#
loop_
_entity_poly.entity_id
_entity_poly.type
_entity_poly.pdbx_seq_one_letter_code
_entity_poly.pdbx_strand_id
1 'polypeptide(L)'
;MSITPETTMKKLVDQYPFLIDYMPTLSPAYEQLKNPIMRETMFRVATIKRVATNGGFTPEELIAKIEAEIKRHSSVNSKEERKEILKGIIRDVHAGVDMEILRKRFADLVKDVSASEISEIEQSLIDEGLPSSEVKRLCDVHVEVFKHALDDQDVPHAPAGHPVHMFMVENRAAENLMNKIEEQLLDVEKPASKADLEKHRQELELYLKEISEIDKHYLRKENQLFPKLEEYNVSGPSQVMWALHD
;
A
#
# COMPACT_ATOMS: atom_id res chain seq x y z
N MET A 1 3.00 4.25 25.66
CA MET A 1 3.06 4.24 27.14
C MET A 1 4.43 3.72 27.54
N SER A 2 5.16 4.39 28.43
CA SER A 2 6.49 3.91 28.83
C SER A 2 6.35 2.79 29.85
N ILE A 3 6.84 1.59 29.50
CA ILE A 3 6.88 0.46 30.43
C ILE A 3 8.03 0.73 31.41
N THR A 4 7.71 0.75 32.70
CA THR A 4 8.71 0.98 33.76
C THR A 4 8.83 -0.26 34.65
N PRO A 5 9.93 -0.41 35.42
CA PRO A 5 10.09 -1.52 36.36
C PRO A 5 8.96 -1.65 37.40
N GLU A 6 8.27 -0.54 37.70
CA GLU A 6 7.15 -0.50 38.64
C GLU A 6 5.78 -0.76 38.00
N THR A 7 5.74 -0.90 36.67
CA THR A 7 4.51 -1.27 35.96
C THR A 7 4.06 -2.66 36.41
N THR A 8 2.77 -2.81 36.73
CA THR A 8 2.23 -4.08 37.21
C THR A 8 1.88 -5.01 36.05
N MET A 9 2.04 -6.31 36.28
CA MET A 9 1.73 -7.34 35.28
C MET A 9 0.24 -7.32 34.89
N LYS A 10 -0.66 -7.00 35.83
CA LYS A 10 -2.09 -6.85 35.51
C LYS A 10 -2.32 -5.74 34.50
N LYS A 11 -1.69 -4.57 34.69
CA LYS A 11 -1.84 -3.45 33.77
C LYS A 11 -1.31 -3.77 32.36
N LEU A 12 -0.20 -4.50 32.30
CA LEU A 12 0.39 -4.95 31.04
C LEU A 12 -0.46 -5.99 30.32
N VAL A 13 -0.97 -6.99 31.04
CA VAL A 13 -1.81 -8.05 30.45
C VAL A 13 -3.20 -7.55 30.08
N ASP A 14 -3.79 -6.64 30.87
CA ASP A 14 -5.08 -6.02 30.54
C ASP A 14 -4.96 -5.18 29.25
N GLN A 15 -3.81 -4.53 29.03
CA GLN A 15 -3.54 -3.73 27.82
C GLN A 15 -3.06 -4.58 26.64
N TYR A 16 -2.30 -5.65 26.89
CA TYR A 16 -1.71 -6.53 25.90
C TYR A 16 -1.97 -8.01 26.26
N PRO A 17 -3.19 -8.52 26.02
CA PRO A 17 -3.58 -9.87 26.45
C PRO A 17 -2.70 -10.99 25.89
N PHE A 18 -2.13 -10.79 24.71
CA PHE A 18 -1.21 -11.76 24.07
C PHE A 18 0.06 -12.03 24.89
N LEU A 19 0.42 -11.15 25.83
CA LEU A 19 1.55 -11.37 26.73
C LEU A 19 1.36 -12.61 27.62
N ILE A 20 0.12 -13.07 27.83
CA ILE A 20 -0.18 -14.31 28.57
C ILE A 20 0.47 -15.54 27.91
N ASP A 21 0.50 -15.56 26.58
CA ASP A 21 1.05 -16.67 25.81
C ASP A 21 2.52 -16.46 25.46
N TYR A 22 2.95 -15.21 25.27
CA TYR A 22 4.35 -14.87 24.97
C TYR A 22 5.27 -15.06 26.19
N MET A 23 4.89 -14.57 27.37
CA MET A 23 5.77 -14.59 28.53
C MET A 23 6.25 -16.01 28.91
N PRO A 24 5.41 -17.07 28.94
CA PRO A 24 5.86 -18.46 29.16
C PRO A 24 6.96 -18.95 28.21
N THR A 25 7.08 -18.38 27.00
CA THR A 25 8.16 -18.73 26.06
C THR A 25 9.53 -18.19 26.49
N LEU A 26 9.55 -17.14 27.33
CA LEU A 26 10.77 -16.54 27.85
C LEU A 26 11.31 -17.29 29.07
N SER A 27 10.43 -17.82 29.92
CA SER A 27 10.82 -18.60 31.09
C SER A 27 9.66 -19.47 31.60
N PRO A 28 9.92 -20.73 32.01
CA PRO A 28 8.93 -21.60 32.65
C PRO A 28 8.30 -20.99 33.91
N ALA A 29 9.00 -20.07 34.58
CA ALA A 29 8.49 -19.35 35.75
C ALA A 29 7.22 -18.53 35.45
N TYR A 30 6.95 -18.26 34.17
CA TYR A 30 5.83 -17.46 33.70
C TYR A 30 4.60 -18.30 33.29
N GLU A 31 4.63 -19.63 33.35
CA GLU A 31 3.47 -20.48 33.02
C GLU A 31 2.22 -20.16 33.86
N GLN A 32 2.44 -19.69 35.08
CA GLN A 32 1.37 -19.28 36.00
C GLN A 32 0.54 -18.11 35.46
N LEU A 33 1.02 -17.37 34.45
CA LEU A 33 0.29 -16.32 33.74
C LEU A 33 -0.98 -16.83 33.05
N LYS A 34 -1.01 -18.12 32.66
CA LYS A 34 -2.18 -18.74 32.03
C LYS A 34 -3.33 -18.94 33.03
N ASN A 35 -3.06 -19.00 34.34
CA ASN A 35 -4.07 -19.25 35.36
C ASN A 35 -4.98 -18.00 35.60
N PRO A 36 -6.30 -18.08 35.35
CA PRO A 36 -7.22 -16.95 35.51
C PRO A 36 -7.30 -16.39 36.95
N ILE A 37 -7.15 -17.24 37.96
CA ILE A 37 -7.26 -16.82 39.38
C ILE A 37 -6.03 -16.00 39.78
N MET A 38 -4.85 -16.38 39.29
CA MET A 38 -3.60 -15.65 39.54
C MET A 38 -3.58 -14.28 38.83
N ARG A 39 -4.23 -14.19 37.65
CA ARG A 39 -4.41 -12.93 36.91
C ARG A 39 -5.17 -11.88 37.71
N GLU A 40 -6.22 -12.31 38.41
CA GLU A 40 -7.10 -11.36 39.10
C GLU A 40 -6.59 -10.94 40.47
N THR A 41 -5.77 -11.78 41.11
CA THR A 41 -5.32 -11.59 42.49
C THR A 41 -3.85 -11.16 42.60
N MET A 42 -2.91 -11.94 42.04
CA MET A 42 -1.47 -11.73 42.22
C MET A 42 -0.86 -10.71 41.26
N PHE A 43 -1.40 -10.55 40.05
CA PHE A 43 -0.79 -9.66 39.04
C PHE A 43 -1.03 -8.17 39.30
N ARG A 44 -1.92 -7.84 40.24
CA ARG A 44 -2.12 -6.47 40.74
C ARG A 44 -0.91 -5.93 41.47
N VAL A 45 -0.13 -6.81 42.11
CA VAL A 45 1.03 -6.46 42.97
C VAL A 45 2.36 -6.96 42.41
N ALA A 46 2.34 -7.78 41.35
CA ALA A 46 3.54 -8.23 40.67
C ALA A 46 4.03 -7.15 39.69
N THR A 47 5.06 -6.39 40.08
CA THR A 47 5.72 -5.42 39.22
C THR A 47 6.69 -6.10 38.26
N ILE A 48 7.00 -5.44 37.13
CA ILE A 48 7.95 -5.94 36.14
C ILE A 48 9.30 -6.27 36.76
N LYS A 49 9.77 -5.45 37.71
CA LYS A 49 10.98 -5.71 38.48
C LYS A 49 10.96 -7.08 39.17
N ARG A 50 9.85 -7.39 39.84
CA ARG A 50 9.69 -8.66 40.58
C ARG A 50 9.52 -9.85 39.63
N VAL A 51 8.82 -9.65 38.52
CA VAL A 51 8.63 -10.68 37.49
C VAL A 51 9.97 -11.00 36.81
N ALA A 52 10.76 -9.99 36.45
CA ALA A 52 12.08 -10.16 35.85
C ALA A 52 13.01 -11.00 36.74
N THR A 53 13.11 -10.65 38.02
CA THR A 53 13.94 -11.41 38.98
C THR A 53 13.49 -12.87 39.09
N ASN A 54 12.17 -13.12 39.13
CA ASN A 54 11.63 -14.48 39.22
C ASN A 54 11.86 -15.32 37.96
N GLY A 55 11.96 -14.68 36.78
CA GLY A 55 12.23 -15.35 35.51
C GLY A 55 13.71 -15.43 35.13
N GLY A 56 14.61 -14.89 35.95
CA GLY A 56 16.07 -14.89 35.68
C GLY A 56 16.54 -13.77 34.75
N PHE A 57 15.80 -12.67 34.64
CA PHE A 57 16.14 -11.51 33.81
C PHE A 57 16.40 -10.27 34.66
N THR A 58 17.15 -9.31 34.11
CA THR A 58 17.12 -7.94 34.63
C THR A 58 15.81 -7.23 34.23
N PRO A 59 15.32 -6.27 35.02
CA PRO A 59 14.14 -5.49 34.65
C PRO A 59 14.27 -4.85 33.27
N GLU A 60 15.46 -4.35 32.93
CA GLU A 60 15.75 -3.69 31.66
C GLU A 60 15.65 -4.66 30.47
N GLU A 61 16.21 -5.87 30.60
CA GLU A 61 16.13 -6.91 29.56
C GLU A 61 14.70 -7.39 29.32
N LEU A 62 13.93 -7.58 30.39
CA LEU A 62 12.55 -8.02 30.26
C LEU A 62 11.68 -6.93 29.62
N ILE A 63 11.88 -5.66 30.00
CA ILE A 63 11.18 -4.52 29.38
C ILE A 63 11.50 -4.48 27.88
N ALA A 64 12.78 -4.57 27.50
CA ALA A 64 13.17 -4.56 26.09
C ALA A 64 12.53 -5.70 25.28
N LYS A 65 12.46 -6.91 25.84
CA LYS A 65 11.81 -8.07 25.20
C LYS A 65 10.30 -7.91 25.06
N ILE A 66 9.64 -7.30 26.05
CA ILE A 66 8.20 -7.02 26.01
C ILE A 66 7.92 -5.90 24.99
N GLU A 67 8.71 -4.84 24.98
CA GLU A 67 8.57 -3.73 24.02
C GLU A 67 8.79 -4.20 22.57
N ALA A 68 9.78 -5.06 22.34
CA ALA A 68 10.03 -5.65 21.04
C ALA A 68 8.84 -6.52 20.56
N GLU A 69 8.27 -7.33 21.45
CA GLU A 69 7.11 -8.16 21.11
C GLU A 69 5.85 -7.30 20.91
N ILE A 70 5.63 -6.27 21.72
CA ILE A 70 4.54 -5.32 21.51
C ILE A 70 4.66 -4.66 20.14
N LYS A 71 5.86 -4.22 19.76
CA LYS A 71 6.10 -3.60 18.44
C LYS A 71 5.84 -4.58 17.30
N ARG A 72 6.28 -5.83 17.43
CA ARG A 72 6.06 -6.90 16.46
C ARG A 72 4.57 -7.26 16.36
N HIS A 73 3.89 -7.41 17.48
CA HIS A 73 2.47 -7.77 17.51
C HIS A 73 1.60 -6.61 17.01
N SER A 74 1.98 -5.35 17.28
CA SER A 74 1.29 -4.18 16.72
C SER A 74 1.48 -4.04 15.21
N SER A 75 2.67 -4.35 14.67
CA SER A 75 2.90 -4.27 13.22
C SER A 75 2.19 -5.41 12.48
N VAL A 76 2.18 -6.63 13.04
CA VAL A 76 1.47 -7.77 12.46
C VAL A 76 -0.04 -7.57 12.53
N ASN A 77 -0.58 -7.12 13.66
CA ASN A 77 -2.01 -6.86 13.80
C ASN A 77 -2.46 -5.70 12.89
N SER A 78 -1.62 -4.65 12.77
CA SER A 78 -1.86 -3.56 11.83
C SER A 78 -1.87 -4.04 10.37
N LYS A 79 -0.99 -4.97 9.98
CA LYS A 79 -1.02 -5.58 8.63
C LYS A 79 -2.28 -6.40 8.38
N GLU A 80 -2.66 -7.26 9.31
CA GLU A 80 -3.84 -8.14 9.16
C GLU A 80 -5.16 -7.34 9.20
N GLU A 81 -5.26 -6.35 10.09
CA GLU A 81 -6.40 -5.43 10.16
C GLU A 81 -6.53 -4.61 8.88
N ARG A 82 -5.41 -4.13 8.31
CA ARG A 82 -5.40 -3.45 7.01
C ARG A 82 -5.85 -4.35 5.87
N LYS A 83 -5.40 -5.61 5.86
CA LYS A 83 -5.84 -6.62 4.89
C LYS A 83 -7.33 -6.90 4.97
N GLU A 84 -7.91 -7.00 6.17
CA GLU A 84 -9.35 -7.17 6.34
C GLU A 84 -10.16 -5.93 5.93
N ILE A 85 -9.65 -4.72 6.20
CA ILE A 85 -10.26 -3.47 5.70
C ILE A 85 -10.25 -3.46 4.18
N LEU A 86 -9.12 -3.83 3.56
CA LEU A 86 -8.99 -3.90 2.10
C LEU A 86 -10.01 -4.90 1.54
N LYS A 87 -10.08 -6.13 2.07
CA LYS A 87 -11.12 -7.12 1.69
C LYS A 87 -12.54 -6.56 1.77
N GLY A 88 -12.82 -5.78 2.82
CA GLY A 88 -14.11 -5.10 2.97
C GLY A 88 -14.39 -4.14 1.81
N ILE A 89 -13.42 -3.30 1.46
CA ILE A 89 -13.52 -2.37 0.32
C ILE A 89 -13.76 -3.13 -0.99
N ILE A 90 -13.07 -4.25 -1.23
CA ILE A 90 -13.27 -5.09 -2.43
C ILE A 90 -14.70 -5.63 -2.52
N ARG A 91 -15.23 -6.14 -1.40
CA ARG A 91 -16.61 -6.63 -1.35
C ARG A 91 -17.62 -5.51 -1.61
N ASP A 92 -17.36 -4.33 -1.06
CA ASP A 92 -18.23 -3.17 -1.21
C ASP A 92 -18.22 -2.63 -2.65
N VAL A 93 -17.09 -2.71 -3.36
CA VAL A 93 -17.00 -2.44 -4.81
C VAL A 93 -17.95 -3.37 -5.59
N HIS A 94 -17.97 -4.67 -5.29
CA HIS A 94 -18.88 -5.62 -5.95
C HIS A 94 -20.34 -5.45 -5.55
N ALA A 95 -20.59 -4.94 -4.35
CA ALA A 95 -21.95 -4.61 -3.91
C ALA A 95 -22.48 -3.30 -4.54
N GLY A 96 -21.68 -2.58 -5.32
CA GLY A 96 -22.07 -1.32 -5.96
C GLY A 96 -22.18 -0.16 -4.97
N VAL A 97 -21.41 -0.19 -3.88
CA VAL A 97 -21.34 0.91 -2.92
C VAL A 97 -20.81 2.17 -3.60
N ASP A 98 -21.29 3.32 -3.15
CA ASP A 98 -20.92 4.62 -3.68
C ASP A 98 -19.39 4.86 -3.69
N MET A 99 -18.90 5.35 -4.83
CA MET A 99 -17.47 5.53 -5.10
C MET A 99 -16.80 6.54 -4.17
N GLU A 100 -17.49 7.60 -3.73
CA GLU A 100 -16.93 8.59 -2.81
C GLU A 100 -16.69 7.98 -1.42
N ILE A 101 -17.57 7.06 -0.97
CA ILE A 101 -17.42 6.36 0.31
C ILE A 101 -16.22 5.41 0.26
N LEU A 102 -16.08 4.65 -0.82
CA LEU A 102 -14.97 3.73 -1.03
C LEU A 102 -13.64 4.50 -1.09
N ARG A 103 -13.62 5.63 -1.81
CA ARG A 103 -12.46 6.51 -1.94
C ARG A 103 -11.95 7.00 -0.58
N LYS A 104 -12.85 7.48 0.28
CA LYS A 104 -12.49 7.98 1.61
C LYS A 104 -11.92 6.89 2.50
N ARG A 105 -12.54 5.71 2.50
CA ARG A 105 -12.08 4.55 3.30
C ARG A 105 -10.72 4.06 2.83
N PHE A 106 -10.47 4.07 1.53
CA PHE A 106 -9.18 3.69 0.96
C PHE A 106 -8.10 4.74 1.26
N ALA A 107 -8.39 6.03 1.08
CA ALA A 107 -7.44 7.10 1.39
C ALA A 107 -6.99 7.08 2.86
N ASP A 108 -7.91 6.82 3.79
CA ASP A 108 -7.57 6.68 5.21
C ASP A 108 -6.72 5.42 5.50
N LEU A 109 -6.86 4.37 4.69
CA LEU A 109 -6.05 3.16 4.79
C LEU A 109 -4.62 3.37 4.28
N VAL A 110 -4.44 4.14 3.19
CA VAL A 110 -3.18 4.26 2.44
C VAL A 110 -2.23 5.33 2.99
N LYS A 111 -2.71 6.26 3.82
CA LYS A 111 -1.90 7.34 4.42
C LYS A 111 -0.57 6.90 5.03
N ASP A 112 -0.54 5.68 5.58
CA ASP A 112 0.63 5.12 6.28
C ASP A 112 1.20 3.86 5.61
N VAL A 113 0.88 3.61 4.33
CA VAL A 113 1.19 2.35 3.65
C VAL A 113 2.05 2.58 2.40
N SER A 114 3.12 1.80 2.28
CA SER A 114 3.98 1.83 1.09
C SER A 114 3.34 1.07 -0.08
N ALA A 115 3.69 1.43 -1.32
CA ALA A 115 3.26 0.70 -2.51
C ALA A 115 3.60 -0.81 -2.47
N SER A 116 4.71 -1.19 -1.82
CA SER A 116 5.11 -2.58 -1.61
C SER A 116 4.12 -3.33 -0.72
N GLU A 117 3.66 -2.71 0.37
CA GLU A 117 2.73 -3.35 1.32
C GLU A 117 1.35 -3.55 0.69
N ILE A 118 0.92 -2.65 -0.21
CA ILE A 118 -0.32 -2.83 -0.97
C ILE A 118 -0.20 -4.01 -1.93
N SER A 119 0.92 -4.12 -2.64
CA SER A 119 1.19 -5.26 -3.53
C SER A 119 1.23 -6.59 -2.78
N GLU A 120 1.81 -6.62 -1.57
CA GLU A 120 1.81 -7.80 -0.69
C GLU A 120 0.39 -8.24 -0.31
N ILE A 121 -0.48 -7.27 0.00
CA ILE A 121 -1.87 -7.56 0.39
C ILE A 121 -2.65 -8.07 -0.83
N GLU A 122 -2.50 -7.43 -2.01
CA GLU A 122 -3.13 -7.88 -3.25
C GLU A 122 -2.75 -9.32 -3.61
N GLN A 123 -1.45 -9.66 -3.51
CA GLN A 123 -0.98 -11.02 -3.76
C GLN A 123 -1.58 -12.02 -2.77
N SER A 124 -1.63 -11.67 -1.48
CA SER A 124 -2.24 -12.53 -0.47
C SER A 124 -3.73 -12.78 -0.73
N LEU A 125 -4.45 -11.85 -1.37
CA LEU A 125 -5.86 -12.03 -1.71
C LEU A 125 -6.02 -13.02 -2.88
N ILE A 126 -5.14 -12.93 -3.87
CA ILE A 126 -5.11 -13.89 -4.98
C ILE A 126 -4.82 -15.30 -4.45
N ASP A 127 -3.85 -15.43 -3.54
CA ASP A 127 -3.48 -16.71 -2.92
C ASP A 127 -4.62 -17.33 -2.10
N GLU A 128 -5.50 -16.50 -1.53
CA GLU A 128 -6.71 -16.91 -0.82
C GLU A 128 -7.88 -17.29 -1.75
N GLY A 129 -7.68 -17.23 -3.07
CA GLY A 129 -8.65 -17.68 -4.07
C GLY A 129 -9.49 -16.56 -4.68
N LEU A 130 -9.16 -15.29 -4.43
CA LEU A 130 -9.80 -14.19 -5.14
C LEU A 130 -9.30 -14.14 -6.60
N PRO A 131 -10.19 -14.05 -7.60
CA PRO A 131 -9.76 -13.97 -9.00
C PRO A 131 -8.89 -12.75 -9.25
N SER A 132 -7.79 -12.92 -10.00
CA SER A 132 -6.91 -11.79 -10.35
C SER A 132 -7.63 -10.68 -11.13
N SER A 133 -8.72 -11.00 -11.84
CA SER A 133 -9.60 -10.02 -12.50
C SER A 133 -10.40 -9.16 -11.51
N GLU A 134 -10.75 -9.68 -10.34
CA GLU A 134 -11.45 -8.93 -9.29
C GLU A 134 -10.48 -8.00 -8.55
N VAL A 135 -9.26 -8.48 -8.31
CA VAL A 135 -8.17 -7.63 -7.81
C VAL A 135 -7.84 -6.53 -8.82
N LYS A 136 -7.85 -6.82 -10.13
CA LYS A 136 -7.68 -5.82 -11.19
C LYS A 136 -8.83 -4.82 -11.30
N ARG A 137 -10.07 -5.18 -10.94
CA ARG A 137 -11.18 -4.21 -10.91
C ARG A 137 -10.99 -3.12 -9.86
N LEU A 138 -10.20 -3.40 -8.83
CA LEU A 138 -9.73 -2.35 -7.95
C LEU A 138 -8.69 -1.44 -8.60
N CYS A 139 -8.03 -1.80 -9.71
CA CYS A 139 -7.05 -0.93 -10.34
C CYS A 139 -7.66 0.41 -10.80
N ASP A 140 -8.91 0.44 -11.26
CA ASP A 140 -9.57 1.70 -11.63
C ASP A 140 -9.82 2.59 -10.39
N VAL A 141 -10.26 1.99 -9.29
CA VAL A 141 -10.47 2.68 -7.99
C VAL A 141 -9.12 3.06 -7.36
N HIS A 142 -8.11 2.21 -7.46
CA HIS A 142 -6.76 2.42 -6.96
C HIS A 142 -6.13 3.57 -7.72
N VAL A 143 -6.12 3.59 -9.05
CA VAL A 143 -5.49 4.69 -9.81
C VAL A 143 -6.10 6.04 -9.43
N GLU A 144 -7.41 6.14 -9.26
CA GLU A 144 -8.08 7.40 -8.91
C GLU A 144 -7.82 7.83 -7.45
N VAL A 145 -7.80 6.89 -6.51
CA VAL A 145 -7.47 7.18 -5.10
C VAL A 145 -5.98 7.43 -4.91
N PHE A 146 -5.13 6.65 -5.57
CA PHE A 146 -3.68 6.80 -5.56
C PHE A 146 -3.26 8.06 -6.30
N LYS A 147 -3.94 8.51 -7.37
CA LYS A 147 -3.62 9.80 -8.00
C LYS A 147 -3.64 10.90 -6.95
N HIS A 148 -4.72 10.97 -6.17
CA HIS A 148 -4.83 11.94 -5.08
C HIS A 148 -3.87 11.70 -3.92
N ALA A 149 -3.57 10.45 -3.55
CA ALA A 149 -2.62 10.15 -2.48
C ALA A 149 -1.14 10.36 -2.90
N LEU A 150 -0.84 10.24 -4.19
CA LEU A 150 0.47 10.45 -4.81
C LEU A 150 0.68 11.90 -5.24
N ASP A 151 -0.39 12.65 -5.52
CA ASP A 151 -0.35 14.09 -5.81
C ASP A 151 0.23 14.88 -4.61
N ASP A 152 0.09 14.36 -3.39
CA ASP A 152 0.65 14.91 -2.15
C ASP A 152 2.07 14.38 -1.80
N GLN A 153 2.66 13.49 -2.62
CA GLN A 153 4.01 12.99 -2.40
C GLN A 153 5.03 13.66 -3.33
N ASP A 154 6.22 13.98 -2.81
CA ASP A 154 7.37 14.39 -3.62
C ASP A 154 7.67 13.29 -4.64
N VAL A 155 7.33 13.53 -5.91
CA VAL A 155 7.60 12.60 -7.01
C VAL A 155 9.12 12.35 -7.03
N PRO A 156 9.57 11.09 -6.86
CA PRO A 156 10.99 10.78 -6.79
C PRO A 156 11.69 11.29 -8.05
N HIS A 157 12.66 12.19 -7.89
CA HIS A 157 13.38 12.74 -9.03
C HIS A 157 14.50 11.78 -9.44
N ALA A 158 14.28 11.05 -10.51
CA ALA A 158 15.33 10.24 -11.12
C ALA A 158 16.38 11.18 -11.75
N PRO A 159 17.69 10.96 -11.50
CA PRO A 159 18.74 11.84 -12.01
C PRO A 159 18.81 11.79 -13.55
N ALA A 160 19.34 12.85 -14.15
CA ALA A 160 19.55 12.92 -15.59
C ALA A 160 20.40 11.72 -16.07
N GLY A 161 19.93 11.03 -17.12
CA GLY A 161 20.53 9.80 -17.64
C GLY A 161 19.97 8.50 -17.06
N HIS A 162 19.13 8.56 -16.02
CA HIS A 162 18.42 7.39 -15.51
C HIS A 162 17.27 6.99 -16.47
N PRO A 163 17.04 5.69 -16.77
CA PRO A 163 15.96 5.27 -17.67
C PRO A 163 14.58 5.77 -17.25
N VAL A 164 14.28 5.75 -15.95
CA VAL A 164 13.02 6.28 -15.41
C VAL A 164 12.86 7.77 -15.67
N HIS A 165 13.94 8.56 -15.60
CA HIS A 165 13.88 9.99 -15.95
C HIS A 165 13.40 10.18 -17.38
N MET A 166 13.96 9.42 -18.32
CA MET A 166 13.54 9.47 -19.72
C MET A 166 12.08 9.06 -19.91
N PHE A 167 11.62 8.00 -19.25
CA PHE A 167 10.20 7.61 -19.30
C PHE A 167 9.27 8.69 -18.74
N MET A 168 9.69 9.40 -17.67
CA MET A 168 8.91 10.51 -17.13
C MET A 168 8.83 11.69 -18.10
N VAL A 169 9.93 12.04 -18.76
CA VAL A 169 9.95 13.09 -19.79
C VAL A 169 9.06 12.71 -20.99
N GLU A 170 9.12 11.44 -21.42
CA GLU A 170 8.28 10.90 -22.50
C GLU A 170 6.78 10.97 -22.13
N ASN A 171 6.40 10.65 -20.89
CA ASN A 171 5.03 10.81 -20.41
C ASN A 171 4.55 12.27 -20.52
N ARG A 172 5.38 13.23 -20.09
CA ARG A 172 5.05 14.66 -20.17
C ARG A 172 4.90 15.13 -21.63
N ALA A 173 5.69 14.59 -22.55
CA ALA A 173 5.55 14.87 -23.98
C ALA A 173 4.22 14.33 -24.53
N ALA A 174 3.83 13.11 -24.14
CA ALA A 174 2.56 12.50 -24.52
C ALA A 174 1.35 13.29 -23.96
N GLU A 175 1.40 13.72 -22.71
CA GLU A 175 0.38 14.59 -22.09
C GLU A 175 0.20 15.89 -22.88
N ASN A 176 1.31 16.56 -23.23
CA ASN A 176 1.26 17.79 -24.03
C ASN A 176 0.65 17.55 -25.42
N LEU A 177 0.89 16.38 -26.01
CA LEU A 177 0.34 16.02 -27.32
C LEU A 177 -1.17 15.74 -27.23
N MET A 178 -1.62 15.05 -26.19
CA MET A 178 -3.04 14.85 -25.92
C MET A 178 -3.78 16.17 -25.72
N ASN A 179 -3.20 17.10 -24.96
CA ASN A 179 -3.80 18.43 -24.75
C ASN A 179 -3.96 19.20 -26.08
N LYS A 180 -2.98 19.11 -26.98
CA LYS A 180 -3.09 19.70 -28.33
C LYS A 180 -4.18 19.05 -29.17
N ILE A 181 -4.30 17.72 -29.10
CA ILE A 181 -5.38 16.99 -29.79
C ILE A 181 -6.74 17.43 -29.25
N GLU A 182 -6.90 17.54 -27.93
CA GLU A 182 -8.14 17.98 -27.29
C GLU A 182 -8.50 19.42 -27.69
N GLU A 183 -7.54 20.35 -27.66
CA GLU A 183 -7.73 21.73 -28.12
C GLU A 183 -8.19 21.79 -29.58
N GLN A 184 -7.55 21.02 -30.46
CA GLN A 184 -7.93 20.93 -31.87
C GLN A 184 -9.33 20.35 -32.07
N LEU A 185 -9.73 19.35 -31.29
CA LEU A 185 -11.07 18.76 -31.37
C LEU A 185 -12.16 19.73 -30.91
N LEU A 186 -11.89 20.57 -29.92
CA LEU A 186 -12.81 21.62 -29.47
C LEU A 186 -12.99 22.73 -30.51
N ASP A 187 -11.93 23.08 -31.24
CA ASP A 187 -11.96 24.12 -32.29
C ASP A 187 -12.73 23.68 -33.55
N VAL A 188 -12.84 22.37 -33.80
CA VAL A 188 -13.60 21.81 -34.94
C VAL A 188 -15.10 22.04 -34.84
N GLU A 189 -15.65 22.38 -33.66
CA GLU A 189 -17.09 22.65 -33.49
C GLU A 189 -17.56 23.95 -34.18
N LYS A 190 -16.64 24.83 -34.64
CA LYS A 190 -16.98 26.08 -35.36
C LYS A 190 -16.00 26.40 -36.50
N PRO A 191 -16.03 25.66 -37.63
CA PRO A 191 -15.11 25.91 -38.72
C PRO A 191 -15.43 27.24 -39.43
N ALA A 192 -14.47 28.16 -39.46
CA ALA A 192 -14.61 29.45 -40.15
C ALA A 192 -14.62 29.31 -41.69
N SER A 193 -14.02 28.25 -42.24
CA SER A 193 -14.06 27.92 -43.67
C SER A 193 -13.70 26.44 -43.95
N LYS A 194 -13.92 25.98 -45.19
CA LYS A 194 -13.47 24.65 -45.65
C LYS A 194 -11.95 24.49 -45.67
N ALA A 195 -11.21 25.59 -45.89
CA ALA A 195 -9.74 25.57 -45.88
C ALA A 195 -9.21 25.41 -44.44
N ASP A 196 -9.88 26.03 -43.46
CA ASP A 196 -9.53 25.87 -42.05
C ASP A 196 -9.80 24.43 -41.58
N LEU A 197 -10.91 23.82 -42.00
CA LEU A 197 -11.21 22.42 -41.68
C LEU A 197 -10.15 21.44 -42.21
N GLU A 198 -9.67 21.65 -43.43
CA GLU A 198 -8.61 20.82 -44.01
C GLU A 198 -7.27 21.00 -43.28
N LYS A 199 -6.98 22.22 -42.81
CA LYS A 199 -5.78 22.48 -41.99
C LYS A 199 -5.86 21.76 -40.64
N HIS A 200 -6.98 21.85 -39.93
CA HIS A 200 -7.19 21.14 -38.65
C HIS A 200 -7.06 19.63 -38.83
N ARG A 201 -7.61 19.10 -39.93
CA ARG A 201 -7.46 17.68 -40.27
C ARG A 201 -5.99 17.27 -40.41
N GLN A 202 -5.19 18.04 -41.14
CA GLN A 202 -3.77 17.74 -41.35
C GLN A 202 -2.96 17.83 -40.05
N GLU A 203 -3.23 18.83 -39.22
CA GLU A 203 -2.59 18.99 -37.90
C GLU A 203 -2.98 17.84 -36.95
N LEU A 204 -4.26 17.45 -36.93
CA LEU A 204 -4.73 16.31 -36.17
C LEU A 204 -4.13 14.98 -36.64
N GLU A 205 -4.04 14.75 -37.96
CA GLU A 205 -3.40 13.56 -38.52
C GLU A 205 -1.92 13.46 -38.09
N LEU A 206 -1.20 14.59 -38.02
CA LEU A 206 0.17 14.64 -37.51
C LEU A 206 0.23 14.28 -36.03
N TYR A 207 -0.62 14.87 -35.19
CA TYR A 207 -0.63 14.57 -33.75
C TYR A 207 -1.05 13.14 -33.45
N LEU A 208 -2.03 12.61 -34.17
CA LEU A 208 -2.44 11.21 -34.05
C LEU A 208 -1.31 10.25 -34.45
N LYS A 209 -0.53 10.60 -35.46
CA LYS A 209 0.66 9.83 -35.83
C LYS A 209 1.74 9.90 -34.75
N GLU A 210 2.00 11.07 -34.18
CA GLU A 210 2.98 11.21 -33.10
C GLU A 210 2.55 10.45 -31.83
N ILE A 211 1.28 10.50 -31.44
CA ILE A 211 0.80 9.82 -30.22
C ILE A 211 0.77 8.31 -30.42
N SER A 212 0.58 7.81 -31.65
CA SER A 212 0.65 6.36 -31.95
C SER A 212 2.02 5.74 -31.63
N GLU A 213 3.07 6.55 -31.51
CA GLU A 213 4.40 6.08 -31.12
C GLU A 213 4.50 5.77 -29.61
N ILE A 214 3.46 6.07 -28.82
CA ILE A 214 3.42 5.77 -27.37
C ILE A 214 3.54 4.27 -27.09
N ASP A 215 3.13 3.42 -28.02
CA ASP A 215 3.30 1.96 -27.91
C ASP A 215 4.78 1.58 -27.73
N LYS A 216 5.69 2.31 -28.40
CA LYS A 216 7.14 2.08 -28.25
C LYS A 216 7.64 2.45 -26.86
N HIS A 217 7.08 3.48 -26.24
CA HIS A 217 7.39 3.87 -24.87
C HIS A 217 6.99 2.74 -23.89
N TYR A 218 5.77 2.23 -24.05
CA TYR A 218 5.24 1.16 -23.23
C TYR A 218 6.01 -0.16 -23.41
N LEU A 219 6.28 -0.57 -24.65
CA LEU A 219 7.12 -1.75 -24.94
C LEU A 219 8.52 -1.63 -24.33
N ARG A 220 9.12 -0.44 -24.32
CA ARG A 220 10.43 -0.23 -23.67
C ARG A 220 10.33 -0.40 -22.15
N LYS A 221 9.27 0.06 -21.51
CA LYS A 221 9.07 -0.16 -20.06
C LYS A 221 8.92 -1.63 -19.74
N GLU A 222 8.13 -2.35 -20.52
CA GLU A 222 7.90 -3.78 -20.36
C GLU A 222 9.16 -4.61 -20.52
N ASN A 223 9.98 -4.28 -21.52
CA ASN A 223 11.15 -5.09 -21.84
C ASN A 223 12.44 -4.65 -21.12
N GLN A 224 12.48 -3.43 -20.56
CA GLN A 224 13.71 -2.89 -19.94
C GLN A 224 13.55 -2.59 -18.45
N LEU A 225 12.40 -2.08 -18.01
CA LEU A 225 12.18 -1.69 -16.62
C LEU A 225 11.57 -2.82 -15.80
N PHE A 226 10.51 -3.46 -16.32
CA PHE A 226 9.76 -4.47 -15.58
C PHE A 226 10.61 -5.69 -15.19
N PRO A 227 11.47 -6.26 -16.06
CA PRO A 227 12.29 -7.41 -15.68
C PRO A 227 13.23 -7.08 -14.53
N LYS A 228 13.69 -5.83 -14.44
CA LYS A 228 14.52 -5.36 -13.33
C LYS A 228 13.72 -5.17 -12.06
N LEU A 229 12.50 -4.65 -12.13
CA LEU A 229 11.62 -4.54 -10.95
C LEU A 229 11.26 -5.93 -10.39
N GLU A 230 10.97 -6.88 -11.26
CA GLU A 230 10.66 -8.27 -10.90
C GLU A 230 11.86 -8.99 -10.28
N GLU A 231 13.08 -8.73 -10.75
CA GLU A 231 14.32 -9.24 -10.13
C GLU A 231 14.47 -8.78 -8.65
N TYR A 232 13.92 -7.61 -8.32
CA TYR A 232 13.86 -7.08 -6.95
C TYR A 232 12.55 -7.42 -6.21
N ASN A 233 11.78 -8.41 -6.68
CA ASN A 233 10.49 -8.85 -6.12
C ASN A 233 9.37 -7.78 -6.16
N VAL A 234 9.44 -6.83 -7.09
CA VAL A 234 8.38 -5.84 -7.34
C VAL A 234 7.64 -6.24 -8.62
N SER A 235 6.77 -7.25 -8.54
CA SER A 235 6.08 -7.84 -9.70
C SER A 235 4.63 -7.39 -9.88
N GLY A 236 3.99 -6.83 -8.85
CA GLY A 236 2.58 -6.41 -8.92
C GLY A 236 2.31 -5.38 -10.03
N PRO A 237 3.01 -4.22 -10.05
CA PRO A 237 2.79 -3.21 -11.07
C PRO A 237 3.09 -3.66 -12.51
N SER A 238 4.10 -4.51 -12.71
CA SER A 238 4.43 -5.01 -14.05
C SER A 238 3.38 -6.00 -14.55
N GLN A 239 2.96 -6.97 -13.74
CA GLN A 239 1.95 -7.97 -14.10
C GLN A 239 0.58 -7.36 -14.43
N VAL A 240 0.22 -6.26 -13.76
CA VAL A 240 -1.01 -5.51 -14.08
C VAL A 240 -0.89 -4.83 -15.44
N MET A 241 0.22 -4.15 -15.72
CA MET A 241 0.45 -3.47 -17.00
C MET A 241 0.48 -4.45 -18.18
N TRP A 242 1.11 -5.62 -18.04
CA TRP A 242 1.11 -6.69 -19.06
C TRP A 242 -0.30 -7.10 -19.47
N ALA A 243 -1.23 -7.14 -18.53
CA ALA A 243 -2.59 -7.58 -18.80
C ALA A 243 -3.55 -6.48 -19.28
N LEU A 244 -3.07 -5.24 -19.36
CA LEU A 244 -3.80 -4.08 -19.91
C LEU A 244 -3.43 -3.80 -21.37
N HIS A 245 -2.25 -4.26 -21.82
CA HIS A 245 -1.83 -4.10 -23.22
C HIS A 245 -2.33 -5.21 -24.16
N ASP A 246 -2.74 -6.37 -23.63
CA ASP A 246 -3.44 -7.44 -24.37
C ASP A 246 -4.95 -7.12 -24.52
#